data_AF-A0A2V4VKC3-F1
#
_entry.id   AF-A0A2V4VKC3-F1
#
_cell.length_a   1.000
_cell.length_b   1.000
_cell.length_c   1.000
_cell.angle_alpha   90.00
_cell.angle_beta   90.00
_cell.angle_gamma   90.00
#
_symmetry.space_group_name_H-M   'P 1'
#
loop_
_entity.id
_entity.type
_entity.pdbx_description
1 polymer ?
#
loop_
_entity_poly.entity_id
_entity_poly.type
_entity_poly.pdbx_seq_one_letter_code
_entity_poly.pdbx_strand_id
1 'polypeptide(L)'
;MKGTPVPFHVVPMEEAHAELICGWQYDPPYNIYSWLPWEQMKALEVEFGDAQLRQEQYAIVLDPQEQICGFAQYFPLQGVTRIGLGMHPEMCGQGQGAAFVAAIVQEAIRRNSSNEIDLEVLTWNHRAIRVYEKSGFIIHDTYERQTPTGLKPFHCMVYEGPRTCMNN
;
A
#
# COMPACT_ATOMS: atom_id res chain seq x y z
N MET A 1 -23.55 12.77 2.64
CA MET A 1 -22.96 13.24 1.37
C MET A 1 -21.77 12.35 1.07
N LYS A 2 -21.77 11.59 -0.04
CA LYS A 2 -20.57 10.84 -0.46
C LYS A 2 -19.63 11.89 -1.08
N GLY A 3 -18.53 12.20 -0.40
CA GLY A 3 -17.54 13.14 -0.90
C GLY A 3 -17.01 12.67 -2.26
N THR A 4 -16.81 13.60 -3.19
CA THR A 4 -16.11 13.33 -4.45
C THR A 4 -14.75 12.71 -4.13
N PRO A 5 -14.34 11.61 -4.79
CA PRO A 5 -13.02 11.03 -4.56
C PRO A 5 -11.94 12.09 -4.80
N VAL A 6 -11.05 12.26 -3.83
CA VAL A 6 -9.90 13.17 -3.95
C VAL A 6 -8.92 12.55 -4.95
N PRO A 7 -8.48 13.29 -5.99
CA PRO A 7 -7.46 12.77 -6.88
C PRO A 7 -6.13 12.69 -6.14
N PHE A 8 -5.58 11.49 -6.02
CA PHE A 8 -4.25 11.27 -5.47
C PHE A 8 -3.23 11.15 -6.59
N HIS A 9 -1.98 11.50 -6.31
CA HIS A 9 -0.86 11.28 -7.22
C HIS A 9 0.34 10.70 -6.47
N VAL A 10 1.25 10.06 -7.20
CA VAL A 10 2.37 9.31 -6.63
C VAL A 10 3.69 9.95 -7.03
N VAL A 11 4.57 10.18 -6.05
CA VAL A 11 5.92 10.75 -6.25
C VAL A 11 6.98 9.85 -5.60
N PRO A 12 8.25 9.89 -6.04
CA PRO A 12 9.32 9.13 -5.40
C PRO A 12 9.44 9.43 -3.90
N MET A 13 9.83 8.42 -3.11
CA MET A 13 10.09 8.62 -1.69
C MET A 13 11.46 9.26 -1.48
N GLU A 14 11.47 10.39 -0.76
CA GLU A 14 12.67 11.07 -0.31
C GLU A 14 12.93 10.73 1.17
N GLU A 15 14.12 11.05 1.64
CA GLU A 15 14.51 10.77 3.02
C GLU A 15 13.61 11.44 4.06
N ALA A 16 13.23 12.71 3.85
CA ALA A 16 12.32 13.42 4.74
C ALA A 16 10.93 12.77 4.81
N HIS A 17 10.47 12.18 3.69
CA HIS A 17 9.20 11.45 3.67
C HIS A 17 9.29 10.16 4.49
N ALA A 18 10.39 9.42 4.35
CA ALA A 18 10.65 8.21 5.11
C ALA A 18 10.68 8.47 6.62
N GLU A 19 11.38 9.52 7.05
CA GLU A 19 11.43 9.92 8.46
C GLU A 19 10.03 10.23 9.02
N LEU A 20 9.23 11.00 8.27
CA LEU A 20 7.87 11.34 8.66
C LEU A 20 6.97 10.10 8.80
N ILE A 21 7.03 9.17 7.85
CA ILE A 21 6.23 7.93 7.86
C ILE A 21 6.62 7.01 9.03
N CYS A 22 7.90 6.97 9.41
CA CYS A 22 8.35 6.28 10.61
C CYS A 22 7.71 6.82 11.89
N GLY A 23 7.24 8.07 11.89
CA GLY A 23 6.49 8.66 12.98
C GLY A 23 5.04 8.17 13.11
N TRP A 24 4.50 7.46 12.11
CA TRP A 24 3.10 7.04 12.13
C TRP A 24 2.86 5.87 13.08
N GLN A 25 1.84 6.05 13.92
CA GLN A 25 1.38 5.04 14.86
C GLN A 25 -0.07 4.68 14.53
N TYR A 26 -0.37 3.38 14.56
CA TYR A 26 -1.73 2.87 14.35
C TYR A 26 -2.26 2.29 15.66
N ASP A 27 -3.53 2.52 15.95
CA ASP A 27 -4.18 1.90 17.10
C ASP A 27 -4.34 0.38 16.90
N PRO A 28 -4.32 -0.42 17.98
CA PRO A 28 -4.64 -1.83 17.92
C PRO A 28 -5.99 -2.11 17.25
N PRO A 29 -6.11 -3.19 16.44
CA PRO A 29 -5.10 -4.22 16.16
C PRO A 29 -4.15 -3.87 15.00
N TYR A 30 -4.16 -2.63 14.50
CA TYR A 30 -3.39 -2.21 13.31
C TYR A 30 -1.98 -1.72 13.64
N ASN A 31 -1.61 -1.62 14.93
CA ASN A 31 -0.28 -1.24 15.39
C ASN A 31 0.86 -2.11 14.83
N ILE A 32 0.56 -3.30 14.32
CA ILE A 32 1.54 -4.15 13.63
C ILE A 32 2.08 -3.56 12.31
N TYR A 33 1.43 -2.52 11.79
CA TYR A 33 1.83 -1.82 10.56
C TYR A 33 2.66 -0.55 10.84
N SER A 34 2.96 -0.27 12.11
CA SER A 34 3.87 0.82 12.48
C SER A 34 5.32 0.42 12.21
N TRP A 35 6.11 1.39 11.75
CA TRP A 35 7.52 1.21 11.46
C TRP A 35 8.39 1.39 12.70
N LEU A 36 9.64 0.91 12.63
CA LEU A 36 10.66 1.27 13.62
C LEU A 36 10.98 2.77 13.50
N PRO A 37 11.53 3.39 14.57
CA PRO A 37 12.05 4.75 14.48
C PRO A 37 13.02 4.92 13.32
N TRP A 38 12.98 6.07 12.65
CA TRP A 38 13.76 6.35 11.43
C TRP A 38 15.26 6.04 11.58
N GLU A 39 15.87 6.49 12.67
CA GLU A 39 17.28 6.23 12.96
C GLU A 39 17.63 4.74 13.00
N GLN A 40 16.70 3.88 13.45
CA GLN A 40 16.91 2.43 13.46
C GLN A 40 16.71 1.83 12.07
N MET A 41 15.68 2.25 11.33
CA MET A 41 15.46 1.80 9.94
C MET A 41 16.69 2.10 9.07
N LYS A 42 17.21 3.33 9.20
CA LYS A 42 18.39 3.80 8.47
C LYS A 42 19.67 3.07 8.89
N ALA A 43 19.91 2.91 10.19
CA ALA A 43 21.11 2.23 10.69
C ALA A 43 21.16 0.74 10.35
N LEU A 44 20.00 0.08 10.22
CA LEU A 44 19.88 -1.32 9.85
C LEU A 44 19.77 -1.54 8.33
N GLU A 45 19.63 -0.47 7.54
CA GLU A 45 19.41 -0.53 6.09
C GLU A 45 18.25 -1.48 5.71
N VAL A 46 17.13 -1.39 6.43
CA VAL A 46 15.94 -2.22 6.20
C VAL A 46 14.85 -1.42 5.50
N GLU A 47 14.13 -2.06 4.58
CA GLU A 47 13.00 -1.44 3.85
C GLU A 47 13.44 -0.12 3.19
N PHE A 48 12.68 0.96 3.36
CA PHE A 48 13.05 2.29 2.87
C PHE A 48 14.15 2.98 3.71
N GLY A 49 14.71 2.33 4.74
CA GLY A 49 15.95 2.75 5.40
C GLY A 49 17.16 2.62 4.48
N ASP A 50 17.20 1.55 3.68
CA ASP A 50 18.16 1.40 2.58
C ASP A 50 17.87 2.44 1.48
N ALA A 51 18.90 3.19 1.08
CA ALA A 51 18.75 4.29 0.13
C ALA A 51 18.41 3.83 -1.29
N GLN A 52 18.95 2.69 -1.72
CA GLN A 52 18.68 2.13 -3.03
C GLN A 52 17.27 1.57 -3.09
N LEU A 53 16.85 0.76 -2.11
CA LEU A 53 15.49 0.24 -2.02
C LEU A 53 14.47 1.39 -1.94
N ARG A 54 14.74 2.42 -1.13
CA ARG A 54 13.88 3.62 -1.04
C ARG A 54 13.67 4.26 -2.40
N GLN A 55 14.74 4.48 -3.17
CA GLN A 55 14.67 5.12 -4.49
C GLN A 55 13.98 4.24 -5.54
N GLU A 56 14.25 2.94 -5.54
CA GLU A 56 13.78 2.02 -6.58
C GLU A 56 12.33 1.56 -6.35
N GLN A 57 11.96 1.33 -5.08
CA GLN A 57 10.73 0.61 -4.74
C GLN A 57 9.69 1.47 -4.02
N TYR A 58 10.08 2.49 -3.25
CA TYR A 58 9.13 3.23 -2.43
C TYR A 58 8.70 4.57 -3.05
N ALA A 59 7.47 4.95 -2.74
CA ALA A 59 6.84 6.15 -3.23
C ALA A 59 5.88 6.72 -2.18
N ILE A 60 5.56 8.00 -2.35
CA ILE A 60 4.62 8.75 -1.52
C ILE A 60 3.36 9.03 -2.32
N VAL A 61 2.22 8.93 -1.64
CA VAL A 61 0.92 9.27 -2.20
C VAL A 61 0.49 10.61 -1.62
N LEU A 62 0.27 11.58 -2.50
CA LEU A 62 -0.10 12.95 -2.16
C LEU A 62 -1.53 13.27 -2.62
N ASP A 63 -2.21 14.13 -1.88
CA ASP A 63 -3.45 14.76 -2.34
C ASP A 63 -3.15 16.01 -3.22
N PRO A 64 -4.17 16.71 -3.76
CA PRO A 64 -3.97 17.90 -4.59
C PRO A 64 -3.49 19.13 -3.81
N GLN A 65 -3.38 19.04 -2.49
CA GLN A 65 -2.82 20.06 -1.61
C GLN A 65 -1.36 19.72 -1.22
N GLU A 66 -0.76 18.71 -1.85
CA GLU A 66 0.59 18.20 -1.56
C GLU A 66 0.73 17.64 -0.13
N GLN A 67 -0.37 17.21 0.49
CA GLN A 67 -0.34 16.56 1.79
C GLN A 67 -0.04 15.06 1.64
N ILE A 68 0.82 14.55 2.53
CA ILE A 68 1.17 13.13 2.55
C ILE A 68 0.00 12.31 3.08
N CYS A 69 -0.59 11.52 2.20
CA CYS A 69 -1.73 10.67 2.52
C CYS A 69 -1.35 9.20 2.75
N GLY A 70 -0.13 8.81 2.38
CA GLY A 70 0.33 7.43 2.49
C GLY A 70 1.62 7.17 1.74
N PHE A 71 2.00 5.89 1.70
CA PHE A 71 3.11 5.38 0.92
C PHE A 71 2.70 4.15 0.12
N ALA A 72 3.51 3.84 -0.89
CA ALA A 72 3.47 2.59 -1.62
C ALA A 72 4.88 2.02 -1.78
N GLN A 73 4.99 0.71 -1.78
CA GLN A 73 6.14 -0.06 -2.24
C GLN A 73 5.74 -0.79 -3.52
N TYR A 74 6.61 -0.79 -4.52
CA TYR A 74 6.47 -1.55 -5.77
C TYR A 74 7.59 -2.57 -5.81
N PHE A 75 7.34 -3.74 -5.23
CA PHE A 75 8.31 -4.83 -5.15
C PHE A 75 8.34 -5.61 -6.49
N PRO A 76 9.47 -5.59 -7.21
CA PRO A 76 9.57 -6.24 -8.51
C PRO A 76 9.73 -7.76 -8.36
N LEU A 77 8.84 -8.50 -8.99
CA LEU A 77 8.90 -9.95 -9.17
C LEU A 77 8.93 -10.27 -10.67
N GLN A 78 9.29 -11.50 -11.03
CA GLN A 78 9.28 -11.91 -12.43
C GLN A 78 7.86 -11.88 -13.00
N GLY A 79 7.56 -10.92 -13.87
CA GLY A 79 6.25 -10.73 -14.49
C GLY A 79 5.16 -10.14 -13.57
N VAL A 80 5.51 -9.77 -12.33
CA VAL A 80 4.56 -9.26 -11.33
C VAL A 80 5.16 -8.02 -10.64
N THR A 81 4.33 -7.01 -10.41
CA THR A 81 4.62 -5.88 -9.53
C THR A 81 3.79 -6.07 -8.26
N ARG A 82 4.43 -6.56 -7.20
CA ARG A 82 3.75 -6.70 -5.90
C ARG A 82 3.72 -5.36 -5.19
N ILE A 83 2.53 -4.91 -4.80
CA ILE A 83 2.38 -3.64 -4.09
C ILE A 83 2.22 -3.85 -2.58
N GLY A 84 3.00 -3.09 -1.81
CA GLY A 84 2.79 -2.84 -0.39
C GLY A 84 2.30 -1.40 -0.21
N LEU A 85 1.44 -1.13 0.78
CA LEU A 85 0.93 0.23 0.98
C LEU A 85 0.44 0.49 2.40
N GLY A 86 0.53 1.75 2.81
CA GLY A 86 -0.01 2.23 4.08
C GLY A 86 -0.59 3.64 3.90
N MET A 87 -1.84 3.82 4.33
CA MET A 87 -2.49 5.12 4.38
C MET A 87 -2.23 5.78 5.73
N HIS A 88 -2.15 7.11 5.75
CA HIS A 88 -2.01 7.89 6.98
C HIS A 88 -3.07 7.46 8.02
N PRO A 89 -2.69 7.21 9.29
CA PRO A 89 -3.60 6.66 10.30
C PRO A 89 -4.92 7.42 10.43
N GLU A 90 -4.87 8.75 10.45
CA GLU A 90 -6.04 9.61 10.62
C GLU A 90 -7.00 9.60 9.41
N MET A 91 -6.53 9.21 8.22
CA MET A 91 -7.35 9.15 7.00
C MET A 91 -8.09 7.81 6.87
N CYS A 92 -7.75 6.82 7.70
CA CYS A 92 -8.40 5.53 7.69
C CYS A 92 -9.90 5.62 8.01
N GLY A 93 -10.73 4.88 7.28
CA GLY A 93 -12.18 4.83 7.52
C GLY A 93 -12.98 6.00 6.92
N GLN A 94 -12.34 6.97 6.26
CA GLN A 94 -13.01 8.13 5.68
C GLN A 94 -13.53 7.91 4.24
N GLY A 95 -13.49 6.67 3.73
CA GLY A 95 -14.00 6.31 2.40
C GLY A 95 -13.07 6.63 1.22
N GLN A 96 -11.85 7.12 1.49
CA GLN A 96 -10.88 7.49 0.45
C GLN A 96 -9.99 6.32 -0.03
N GLY A 97 -10.01 5.18 0.66
CA GLY A 97 -9.13 4.04 0.38
C GLY A 97 -9.17 3.54 -1.06
N ALA A 98 -10.35 3.53 -1.69
CA ALA A 98 -10.46 3.01 -3.05
C ALA A 98 -9.74 3.90 -4.08
N ALA A 99 -9.87 5.23 -3.94
CA ALA A 99 -9.19 6.20 -4.80
C ALA A 99 -7.67 6.22 -4.55
N PHE A 100 -7.27 6.08 -3.28
CA PHE A 100 -5.87 5.95 -2.89
C PHE A 100 -5.21 4.73 -3.55
N VAL A 101 -5.83 3.55 -3.44
CA VAL A 101 -5.32 2.32 -4.09
C VAL A 101 -5.35 2.46 -5.61
N ALA A 102 -6.36 3.11 -6.19
CA ALA A 102 -6.42 3.33 -7.63
C ALA A 102 -5.23 4.16 -8.15
N ALA A 103 -4.80 5.20 -7.42
CA ALA A 103 -3.62 5.98 -7.79
C ALA A 103 -2.32 5.15 -7.73
N ILE A 104 -2.19 4.28 -6.72
CA ILE A 104 -1.05 3.35 -6.60
C ILE A 104 -1.03 2.36 -7.76
N VAL A 105 -2.18 1.77 -8.11
CA VAL A 105 -2.28 0.85 -9.25
C VAL A 105 -1.95 1.55 -10.57
N GLN A 106 -2.44 2.78 -10.78
CA GLN A 106 -2.10 3.55 -11.98
C GLN A 106 -0.60 3.79 -12.10
N GLU A 107 0.07 4.09 -10.98
CA GLU A 107 1.52 4.22 -10.96
C GLU A 107 2.23 2.88 -11.22
N ALA A 108 1.75 1.76 -10.67
CA ALA A 108 2.29 0.43 -10.99
C ALA A 108 2.20 0.11 -12.50
N ILE A 109 1.05 0.40 -13.13
CA ILE A 109 0.84 0.24 -14.57
C ILE A 109 1.77 1.16 -15.36
N ARG A 110 1.95 2.41 -14.91
CA ARG A 110 2.85 3.37 -15.56
C ARG A 110 4.31 2.91 -15.50
N ARG A 111 4.73 2.32 -14.37
CA ARG A 111 6.08 1.76 -14.19
C ARG A 111 6.32 0.55 -15.07
N ASN A 112 5.35 -0.37 -15.15
CA ASN A 112 5.42 -1.53 -16.02
C ASN A 112 4.01 -2.06 -16.35
N SER A 113 3.52 -1.77 -17.55
CA SER A 113 2.18 -2.18 -17.99
C SER A 113 2.06 -3.65 -18.39
N SER A 114 3.19 -4.36 -18.51
CA SER A 114 3.22 -5.79 -18.84
C SER A 114 3.15 -6.70 -17.62
N ASN A 115 3.38 -6.16 -16.42
CA ASN A 115 3.32 -6.93 -15.19
C ASN A 115 1.88 -7.09 -14.70
N GLU A 116 1.59 -8.26 -14.14
CA GLU A 116 0.47 -8.41 -13.22
C GLU A 116 0.71 -7.57 -11.96
N ILE A 117 -0.36 -7.11 -11.30
CA ILE A 117 -0.26 -6.38 -10.04
C ILE A 117 -0.95 -7.20 -8.97
N ASP A 118 -0.22 -7.53 -7.92
CA ASP A 118 -0.75 -8.25 -6.77
C ASP A 118 -0.43 -7.55 -5.45
N LEU A 119 -1.08 -7.98 -4.39
CA LEU A 119 -0.77 -7.60 -3.03
C LEU A 119 -1.04 -8.77 -2.11
N GLU A 120 -0.45 -8.74 -0.93
CA GLU A 120 -0.77 -9.68 0.13
C GLU A 120 -1.36 -8.97 1.34
N VAL A 121 -2.36 -9.59 1.96
CA VAL A 121 -3.07 -9.01 3.10
C VAL A 121 -3.41 -10.07 4.14
N LEU A 122 -3.21 -9.74 5.41
CA LEU A 122 -3.63 -10.61 6.52
C LEU A 122 -5.14 -10.87 6.43
N THR A 123 -5.56 -12.12 6.56
CA THR A 123 -6.98 -12.49 6.36
C THR A 123 -7.95 -11.81 7.32
N TRP A 124 -7.48 -11.41 8.51
CA TRP A 124 -8.27 -10.67 9.49
C TRP A 124 -8.45 -9.18 9.14
N ASN A 125 -7.63 -8.62 8.23
CA ASN A 125 -7.69 -7.20 7.86
C ASN A 125 -8.81 -6.95 6.83
N HIS A 126 -10.04 -7.24 7.24
CA HIS A 126 -11.25 -7.07 6.43
C HIS A 126 -11.44 -5.62 5.96
N ARG A 127 -10.87 -4.63 6.66
CA ARG A 127 -10.88 -3.23 6.22
C ARG A 127 -10.10 -3.07 4.91
N ALA A 128 -8.87 -3.59 4.85
CA ALA A 128 -8.03 -3.52 3.67
C ALA A 128 -8.60 -4.37 2.53
N ILE A 129 -9.02 -5.62 2.82
CA ILE A 129 -9.63 -6.53 1.83
C ILE A 129 -10.79 -5.85 1.10
N ARG A 130 -11.73 -5.23 1.83
CA ARG A 130 -12.87 -4.52 1.22
C ARG A 130 -12.46 -3.34 0.34
N VAL A 131 -11.34 -2.68 0.67
CA VAL A 131 -10.81 -1.59 -0.16
C VAL A 131 -10.23 -2.18 -1.44
N TYR A 132 -9.39 -3.21 -1.33
CA TYR A 132 -8.77 -3.87 -2.48
C TYR A 132 -9.83 -4.44 -3.44
N GLU A 133 -10.85 -5.10 -2.91
CA GLU A 133 -12.00 -5.58 -3.69
C GLU A 133 -12.68 -4.45 -4.48
N LYS A 134 -12.99 -3.32 -3.82
CA LYS A 134 -13.60 -2.15 -4.48
C LYS A 134 -12.67 -1.52 -5.52
N SER A 135 -11.37 -1.63 -5.32
CA SER A 135 -10.35 -1.14 -6.24
C SER A 135 -10.06 -2.08 -7.40
N GLY A 136 -10.71 -3.26 -7.48
CA GLY A 136 -10.53 -4.17 -8.62
C GLY A 136 -9.69 -5.42 -8.35
N PHE A 137 -9.30 -5.66 -7.09
CA PHE A 137 -8.58 -6.87 -6.72
C PHE A 137 -9.54 -8.03 -6.43
N ILE A 138 -9.08 -9.25 -6.68
CA ILE A 138 -9.76 -10.51 -6.35
C ILE A 138 -8.80 -11.42 -5.59
N ILE A 139 -9.29 -12.14 -4.58
CA ILE A 139 -8.51 -13.15 -3.87
C ILE A 139 -8.24 -14.31 -4.83
N HIS A 140 -6.97 -14.53 -5.19
CA HIS A 140 -6.54 -15.66 -6.03
C HIS A 140 -6.04 -16.83 -5.20
N ASP A 141 -5.39 -16.56 -4.06
CA ASP A 141 -4.84 -17.61 -3.21
C ASP A 141 -4.88 -17.24 -1.72
N THR A 142 -4.76 -18.25 -0.86
CA THR A 142 -4.64 -18.10 0.60
C THR A 142 -3.62 -19.09 1.14
N TYR A 143 -2.59 -18.56 1.79
CA TYR A 143 -1.51 -19.36 2.36
C TYR A 143 -1.01 -18.78 3.68
N GLU A 144 -0.30 -19.59 4.44
CA GLU A 144 0.42 -19.13 5.63
C GLU A 144 1.84 -18.72 5.28
N ARG A 145 2.33 -17.65 5.92
CA ARG A 145 3.75 -17.30 5.88
C ARG A 145 4.28 -16.97 7.26
N GLN A 146 5.60 -17.09 7.41
CA GLN A 146 6.28 -16.69 8.62
C GLN A 146 6.24 -15.16 8.79
N THR A 147 5.83 -14.70 9.96
CA THR A 147 5.94 -13.31 10.41
C THR A 147 6.82 -13.26 11.66
N PRO A 148 7.27 -12.07 12.12
CA PRO A 148 7.98 -11.96 13.40
C PRO A 148 7.18 -12.51 14.59
N THR A 149 5.85 -12.61 14.48
CA THR A 149 4.96 -13.11 15.54
C THR A 149 4.43 -14.53 15.28
N GLY A 150 5.04 -15.26 14.33
CA GLY A 150 4.67 -16.64 13.98
C GLY A 150 4.04 -16.77 12.60
N LEU A 151 3.62 -17.99 12.26
CA LEU A 151 2.85 -18.26 11.04
C LEU A 151 1.50 -17.53 11.11
N LYS A 152 1.16 -16.83 10.02
CA LYS A 152 -0.13 -16.14 9.87
C LYS A 152 -0.70 -16.38 8.49
N PRO A 153 -2.04 -16.47 8.36
CA PRO A 153 -2.70 -16.60 7.07
C PRO A 153 -2.76 -15.25 6.33
N PHE A 154 -2.48 -15.29 5.03
CA PHE A 154 -2.59 -14.17 4.11
C PHE A 154 -3.41 -14.56 2.88
N HIS A 155 -4.16 -13.59 2.35
CA HIS A 155 -4.66 -13.65 0.98
C HIS A 155 -3.62 -13.03 0.05
N CYS A 156 -3.36 -13.67 -1.08
CA CYS A 156 -2.80 -13.01 -2.26
C CYS A 156 -3.97 -12.54 -3.12
N MET A 157 -4.00 -11.24 -3.40
CA MET A 157 -5.05 -10.62 -4.21
C MET A 157 -4.44 -10.04 -5.48
N VAL A 158 -5.02 -10.36 -6.62
CA VAL A 158 -4.58 -9.94 -7.95
C VAL A 158 -5.52 -8.88 -8.49
N TYR A 159 -4.97 -7.84 -9.10
CA TYR A 159 -5.74 -6.77 -9.75
C TYR A 159 -6.25 -7.24 -11.12
N GLU A 160 -7.57 -7.25 -11.30
CA GLU A 160 -8.22 -7.65 -12.56
C GLU A 160 -8.83 -6.47 -13.33
N GLY A 161 -8.53 -5.24 -12.91
CA GLY A 161 -9.12 -4.03 -13.47
C GLY A 161 -10.23 -3.43 -12.62
N PRO A 162 -10.67 -2.19 -12.93
CA PRO A 162 -11.76 -1.57 -12.20
C PRO A 162 -13.03 -2.41 -12.38
N ARG A 163 -13.73 -2.69 -11.27
CA ARG A 163 -15.04 -3.33 -11.36
C ARG A 163 -15.99 -2.40 -12.11
N THR A 164 -16.28 -2.71 -13.37
CA THR A 164 -17.43 -2.13 -14.05
C THR A 164 -18.67 -2.64 -13.34
N CYS A 165 -19.51 -1.72 -12.86
CA CYS A 165 -20.87 -2.07 -12.49
C CYS A 165 -21.56 -2.60 -13.75
N MET A 166 -21.57 -3.91 -13.96
CA MET A 166 -22.60 -4.53 -14.78
C MET A 166 -23.90 -4.39 -14.00
N ASN A 167 -24.64 -3.32 -14.31
CA ASN A 167 -26.05 -3.22 -13.94
C ASN A 167 -26.78 -4.38 -14.63
N ASN A 168 -27.27 -5.34 -13.84
CA ASN A 168 -28.41 -6.17 -14.22
C ASN A 168 -29.63 -5.69 -13.43
#